data_AF-A0A3P3W9Y5-F1
#
_entry.id   AF-A0A3P3W9Y5-F1
#
_cell.length_a   1.000
_cell.length_b   1.000
_cell.length_c   1.000
_cell.angle_alpha   90.00
_cell.angle_beta   90.00
_cell.angle_gamma   90.00
#
_symmetry.space_group_name_H-M   'P 1'
#
loop_
_entity.id
_entity.type
_entity.pdbx_description
1 polymer ?
#
loop_
_entity_poly.entity_id
_entity_poly.type
_entity_poly.pdbx_seq_one_letter_code
_entity_poly.pdbx_strand_id
1 'polypeptide(L)'
;MKIIFNLIILIIQIFISFVMLFSIYMLFALLDNDFGFDELFGLVIIQPILAIIFSVITIFVCLLFGLPIRLNSKINDWYRKHFYISFIGLFLGIIMLILAFIPSFKETVNYEFDGEFVLKEIPNLFCSISGWILIAFSTLHIYPPKMVTDRLQKVFRKK
;
A
#
# COMPACT_ATOMS: atom_id res chain seq x y z
N MET A 1 24.00 15.29 -8.79
CA MET A 1 22.79 15.25 -9.66
C MET A 1 22.05 13.90 -9.66
N LYS A 2 22.67 12.77 -10.04
CA LYS A 2 21.97 11.47 -10.05
C LYS A 2 21.38 11.06 -8.69
N ILE A 3 22.10 11.33 -7.60
CA ILE A 3 21.65 11.06 -6.22
C ILE A 3 20.39 11.89 -5.87
N ILE A 4 20.41 13.19 -6.15
CA ILE A 4 19.28 14.10 -5.90
C ILE A 4 18.03 13.64 -6.66
N PHE A 5 18.18 13.27 -7.93
CA PHE A 5 17.07 12.79 -8.75
C PHE A 5 16.47 11.48 -8.20
N ASN A 6 17.31 10.53 -7.79
CA ASN A 6 16.84 9.28 -7.20
C ASN A 6 16.16 9.50 -5.84
N LEU A 7 16.64 10.46 -5.05
CA LEU A 7 16.04 10.83 -3.78
C LEU A 7 14.64 11.44 -3.97
N ILE A 8 14.48 12.34 -4.95
CA ILE A 8 13.17 12.92 -5.29
C ILE A 8 12.19 11.82 -5.70
N ILE A 9 12.61 10.88 -6.55
CA ILE A 9 11.76 9.74 -6.94
C ILE A 9 11.37 8.92 -5.71
N LEU A 10 12.31 8.63 -4.81
CA LEU A 10 12.03 7.87 -3.60
C LEU A 10 11.00 8.59 -2.71
N ILE A 11 11.15 9.90 -2.51
CA ILE A 11 10.20 10.69 -1.71
C ILE A 11 8.81 10.65 -2.33
N ILE A 12 8.70 10.81 -3.66
CA ILE A 12 7.43 10.70 -4.38
C ILE A 12 6.83 9.30 -4.24
N GLN A 13 7.63 8.24 -4.38
CA GLN A 13 7.19 6.85 -4.19
C GLN A 13 6.64 6.63 -2.78
N ILE A 14 7.38 7.04 -1.74
CA ILE A 14 6.96 6.94 -0.34
C ILE A 14 5.66 7.70 -0.12
N PHE A 15 5.56 8.94 -0.63
CA PHE A 15 4.36 9.76 -0.48
C PHE A 15 3.14 9.12 -1.14
N ILE A 16 3.26 8.65 -2.39
CA ILE A 16 2.17 7.98 -3.10
C ILE A 16 1.76 6.70 -2.38
N SER A 17 2.72 5.86 -1.96
CA SER A 17 2.44 4.65 -1.18
C SER A 17 1.71 4.97 0.12
N PHE A 18 2.15 6.01 0.83
CA PHE A 18 1.52 6.44 2.07
C PHE A 18 0.07 6.88 1.85
N VAL A 19 -0.18 7.77 0.88
CA VAL A 19 -1.54 8.24 0.57
C VAL A 19 -2.45 7.08 0.16
N MET A 20 -1.96 6.15 -0.66
CA MET A 20 -2.72 4.96 -1.07
C MET A 20 -3.09 4.08 0.12
N LEU A 21 -2.11 3.70 0.94
CA LEU A 21 -2.33 2.83 2.09
C LEU A 21 -3.24 3.50 3.12
N PHE A 22 -2.98 4.77 3.44
CA PHE A 22 -3.85 5.54 4.32
C PHE A 22 -5.29 5.56 3.81
N SER A 23 -5.50 5.85 2.52
CA SER A 23 -6.85 5.90 1.93
C SER A 23 -7.55 4.55 1.96
N ILE A 24 -6.84 3.45 1.67
CA ILE A 24 -7.37 2.09 1.72
C ILE A 24 -7.75 1.72 3.15
N TYR A 25 -6.90 2.03 4.13
CA TYR A 25 -7.18 1.75 5.53
C TYR A 25 -8.42 2.51 6.00
N MET A 26 -8.49 3.81 5.69
CA MET A 26 -9.64 4.63 6.05
C MET A 26 -10.92 4.13 5.37
N LEU A 27 -10.84 3.66 4.13
CA LEU A 27 -11.97 3.03 3.45
C LEU A 27 -12.43 1.76 4.19
N PHE A 28 -11.49 0.91 4.62
CA PHE A 28 -11.83 -0.31 5.38
C PHE A 28 -12.46 0.05 6.73
N ALA A 29 -11.90 1.02 7.44
CA ALA A 29 -12.45 1.51 8.70
C ALA A 29 -13.85 2.12 8.52
N LEU A 30 -14.11 2.79 7.39
CA LEU A 30 -15.44 3.31 7.07
C LEU A 30 -16.46 2.20 6.74
N LEU A 31 -16.02 1.11 6.12
CA LEU A 31 -16.88 -0.01 5.75
C LEU A 31 -17.20 -0.95 6.92
N ASP A 32 -16.36 -0.97 7.97
CA ASP A 32 -16.54 -1.83 9.15
C ASP A 32 -17.18 -1.13 10.35
N ASN A 33 -17.37 0.20 10.32
CA ASN A 33 -18.01 0.92 11.41
C ASN A 33 -19.55 0.89 11.29
N ASP A 34 -20.20 0.46 12.37
CA ASP A 34 -21.60 0.76 12.62
C ASP A 34 -21.72 2.22 13.08
N PHE A 35 -22.69 2.98 12.55
CA PHE A 35 -22.76 4.43 12.76
C PHE A 35 -23.38 4.80 14.11
N GLY A 36 -22.58 4.87 15.18
CA GLY A 36 -22.90 5.50 16.46
C GLY A 36 -21.95 6.64 16.85
N PHE A 37 -22.33 7.47 17.82
CA PHE A 37 -21.62 8.72 18.15
C PHE A 37 -20.23 8.46 18.78
N ASP A 38 -20.12 7.42 19.61
CA ASP A 38 -18.85 6.99 20.22
C ASP A 38 -17.93 6.32 19.18
N GLU A 39 -18.50 5.55 18.25
CA GLU A 39 -17.78 4.99 17.11
C GLU A 39 -17.29 6.08 16.14
N LEU A 40 -18.01 7.20 16.03
CA LEU A 40 -17.61 8.33 15.20
C LEU A 40 -16.36 9.03 15.74
N PHE A 41 -16.21 9.15 17.06
CA PHE A 41 -14.97 9.64 17.68
C PHE A 41 -13.80 8.70 17.39
N GLY A 42 -14.02 7.39 17.52
CA GLY A 42 -13.06 6.35 17.14
C GLY A 42 -12.63 6.46 15.68
N LEU A 43 -13.59 6.61 14.77
CA LEU A 43 -13.36 6.76 13.33
C LEU A 43 -12.61 8.05 12.95
N VAL A 44 -12.88 9.17 13.61
CA VAL A 44 -12.28 10.47 13.23
C VAL A 44 -10.88 10.66 13.81
N ILE A 45 -10.58 10.07 14.98
CA ILE A 45 -9.32 10.34 15.69
C ILE A 45 -8.45 9.08 15.77
N ILE A 46 -8.99 7.95 16.21
CA ILE A 46 -8.21 6.73 16.44
C ILE A 46 -7.83 6.06 15.11
N GLN A 47 -8.79 5.91 14.20
CA GLN A 47 -8.56 5.22 12.92
C GLN A 47 -7.48 5.90 12.05
N PRO A 48 -7.42 7.25 11.91
CA PRO A 48 -6.34 7.90 11.17
C PRO A 48 -4.96 7.69 11.80
N ILE A 49 -4.86 7.69 13.13
CA ILE A 49 -3.59 7.43 13.83
C ILE A 49 -3.11 6.01 13.52
N LEU A 50 -4.01 5.02 13.61
CA LEU A 50 -3.70 3.64 13.24
C LEU A 50 -3.33 3.52 11.76
N ALA A 51 -4.07 4.18 10.86
CA ALA A 51 -3.79 4.22 9.44
C ALA A 51 -2.37 4.72 9.15
N ILE A 52 -1.95 5.79 9.83
CA ILE A 52 -0.60 6.35 9.72
C ILE A 52 0.44 5.31 10.18
N ILE A 53 0.26 4.74 11.38
CA ILE A 53 1.20 3.78 11.97
C ILE A 53 1.37 2.57 11.06
N PHE A 54 0.26 1.93 10.64
CA PHE A 54 0.30 0.76 9.78
C PHE A 54 0.90 1.06 8.40
N SER A 55 0.57 2.22 7.81
CA SER A 55 1.14 2.64 6.52
C SER A 55 2.66 2.84 6.63
N VAL A 56 3.13 3.53 7.67
CA VAL A 56 4.57 3.78 7.88
C VAL A 56 5.33 2.47 8.11
N ILE A 57 4.81 1.57 8.96
CA ILE A 57 5.42 0.27 9.21
C ILE A 57 5.49 -0.55 7.92
N THR A 58 4.39 -0.60 7.17
CA THR A 58 4.32 -1.38 5.92
C THR A 58 5.30 -0.85 4.88
N ILE A 59 5.37 0.48 4.71
CA ILE A 59 6.32 1.12 3.79
C ILE A 59 7.75 0.80 4.22
N PHE A 60 8.07 0.90 5.51
CA PHE A 60 9.41 0.58 6.02
C PHE A 60 9.79 -0.88 5.73
N VAL A 61 8.90 -1.82 6.02
CA VAL A 61 9.10 -3.25 5.71
C VAL A 61 9.30 -3.46 4.20
N CYS A 62 8.43 -2.88 3.38
CA CYS A 62 8.52 -2.99 1.92
C CYS A 62 9.80 -2.34 1.35
N LEU A 63 10.30 -1.27 1.96
CA LEU A 63 11.59 -0.66 1.61
C LEU A 63 12.76 -1.60 1.91
N LEU A 64 12.73 -2.28 3.06
CA LEU A 64 13.76 -3.27 3.42
C LEU A 64 13.78 -4.43 2.43
N PHE A 65 12.62 -5.02 2.14
CA PHE A 65 12.52 -6.11 1.16
C PHE A 65 12.80 -5.67 -0.28
N GLY A 66 12.52 -4.42 -0.61
CA GLY A 66 12.79 -3.82 -1.91
C GLY A 66 14.23 -3.30 -2.09
N LEU A 67 15.03 -3.28 -1.02
CA LEU A 67 16.39 -2.77 -1.05
C LEU A 67 17.29 -3.44 -2.11
N PRO A 68 17.22 -4.77 -2.35
CA PRO A 68 17.98 -5.42 -3.42
C PRO A 68 17.69 -4.83 -4.81
N ILE A 69 16.44 -4.42 -5.08
CA ILE A 69 16.04 -3.77 -6.34
C ILE A 69 16.70 -2.40 -6.48
N ARG A 70 16.89 -1.68 -5.36
CA ARG A 70 17.51 -0.35 -5.34
C ARG A 70 19.03 -0.39 -5.44
N LEU A 71 19.69 -1.34 -4.77
CA LEU A 71 21.15 -1.40 -4.67
C LEU A 71 21.80 -2.19 -5.80
N ASN A 72 21.17 -3.26 -6.31
CA ASN A 72 21.75 -4.07 -7.38
C ASN A 72 21.38 -3.49 -8.74
N SER A 73 22.38 -2.97 -9.47
CA SER A 73 22.19 -2.35 -10.78
C SER A 73 21.52 -3.26 -11.82
N LYS A 74 21.82 -4.57 -11.82
CA LYS A 74 21.21 -5.54 -12.74
C LYS A 74 19.72 -5.72 -12.48
N ILE A 75 19.35 -5.86 -11.20
CA ILE A 75 17.95 -6.00 -10.79
C ILE A 75 17.20 -4.69 -11.06
N ASN A 76 17.80 -3.55 -10.74
CA ASN A 76 17.23 -2.22 -10.99
C ASN A 76 16.93 -2.00 -12.48
N ASP A 77 17.90 -2.29 -13.35
CA ASP A 77 17.74 -2.15 -14.79
C ASP A 77 16.66 -3.09 -15.34
N TRP A 78 16.62 -4.33 -14.86
CA TRP A 78 15.57 -5.28 -15.22
C TRP A 78 14.19 -4.77 -14.78
N TYR A 79 14.07 -4.28 -13.56
CA TYR A 79 12.80 -3.80 -13.01
C TYR A 79 12.31 -2.53 -13.72
N ARG A 80 13.23 -1.60 -14.08
CA ARG A 80 12.93 -0.42 -14.91
C ARG A 80 12.51 -0.77 -16.33
N LYS A 81 13.04 -1.85 -16.91
CA LYS A 81 12.63 -2.35 -18.23
C LYS A 81 11.22 -2.97 -18.16
N HIS A 82 10.91 -3.65 -17.07
CA HIS A 82 9.62 -4.29 -16.83
C HIS A 82 8.78 -3.51 -15.81
N PHE A 83 8.71 -2.18 -15.97
CA PHE A 83 8.00 -1.28 -15.05
C PHE A 83 6.51 -1.65 -14.90
N TYR A 84 5.94 -2.35 -15.89
CA TYR A 84 4.57 -2.85 -15.88
C TYR A 84 4.32 -3.87 -14.75
N ILE A 85 5.35 -4.54 -14.21
CA ILE A 85 5.21 -5.48 -13.09
C ILE A 85 4.62 -4.80 -11.86
N SER A 86 5.03 -3.57 -11.55
CA SER A 86 4.45 -2.81 -10.44
C SER A 86 2.98 -2.49 -10.67
N PHE A 87 2.58 -2.20 -11.92
CA PHE A 87 1.17 -1.96 -12.24
C PHE A 87 0.33 -3.24 -12.14
N ILE A 88 0.87 -4.38 -12.59
CA ILE A 88 0.23 -5.68 -12.43
C ILE A 88 0.07 -6.03 -10.95
N GLY A 89 1.13 -5.86 -10.15
CA GLY A 89 1.08 -6.09 -8.70
C GLY A 89 0.06 -5.20 -8.02
N LEU A 90 0.02 -3.90 -8.36
CA LEU A 90 -0.99 -2.98 -7.85
C LEU A 90 -2.41 -3.46 -8.18
N PHE A 91 -2.66 -3.85 -9.43
CA PHE A 91 -3.97 -4.32 -9.87
C PHE A 91 -4.40 -5.61 -9.17
N LEU A 92 -3.48 -6.58 -9.06
CA LEU A 92 -3.72 -7.82 -8.31
C LEU A 92 -4.01 -7.54 -6.84
N GLY A 93 -3.28 -6.60 -6.22
CA GLY A 93 -3.51 -6.22 -4.84
C GLY A 93 -4.90 -5.61 -4.64
N ILE A 94 -5.35 -4.74 -5.54
CA ILE A 94 -6.72 -4.20 -5.52
C ILE A 94 -7.76 -5.32 -5.67
N ILE A 95 -7.55 -6.27 -6.59
CA ILE A 95 -8.45 -7.42 -6.74
C ILE A 95 -8.52 -8.20 -5.43
N MET A 96 -7.39 -8.49 -4.78
CA MET A 96 -7.39 -9.20 -3.49
C MET A 96 -8.18 -8.45 -2.42
N LEU A 97 -8.03 -7.12 -2.33
CA LEU A 97 -8.82 -6.32 -1.39
C LEU A 97 -10.32 -6.38 -1.71
N ILE A 98 -10.72 -6.33 -2.98
CA ILE A 98 -12.13 -6.47 -3.38
C ILE A 98 -12.66 -7.86 -3.03
N LEU A 99 -11.90 -8.91 -3.34
CA LEU A 99 -12.26 -10.29 -3.02
C LEU A 99 -12.47 -10.48 -1.52
N ALA A 100 -11.71 -9.77 -0.67
CA ALA A 100 -11.83 -9.86 0.78
C ALA A 100 -13.24 -9.48 1.30
N PHE A 101 -14.00 -8.66 0.57
CA PHE A 101 -15.36 -8.25 0.95
C PHE A 101 -16.47 -9.07 0.30
N ILE A 102 -16.16 -9.97 -0.64
CA ILE A 102 -17.18 -10.80 -1.28
C ILE A 102 -17.71 -11.81 -0.26
N PRO A 103 -19.04 -11.99 -0.12
CA PRO A 103 -19.63 -12.89 0.88
C PRO A 103 -19.02 -14.30 0.89
N SER A 104 -18.74 -14.88 -0.29
CA SER A 104 -18.13 -16.21 -0.42
C SER A 104 -16.67 -16.31 0.07
N PHE A 105 -16.00 -15.19 0.31
CA PHE A 105 -14.62 -15.12 0.79
C PHE A 105 -14.49 -14.58 2.21
N LYS A 106 -15.53 -13.93 2.74
CA LYS A 106 -15.54 -13.44 4.13
C LYS A 106 -15.30 -14.58 5.12
N GLU A 107 -14.71 -14.22 6.26
CA GLU A 107 -14.46 -15.14 7.36
C GLU A 107 -15.47 -14.87 8.47
N THR A 108 -16.02 -15.94 9.06
CA THR A 108 -16.90 -15.82 10.23
C THR A 108 -16.07 -16.02 11.47
N VAL A 109 -16.07 -15.03 12.36
CA VAL A 109 -15.37 -15.08 13.65
C VAL A 109 -16.37 -14.98 14.78
N ASN A 110 -16.14 -15.78 15.83
CA ASN A 110 -16.86 -15.66 17.09
C ASN A 110 -16.29 -14.47 17.85
N TYR A 111 -17.13 -13.48 18.09
CA TYR A 111 -16.80 -12.30 18.86
C TYR A 111 -17.66 -12.29 20.12
N GLU A 112 -17.01 -12.13 21.28
CA GLU A 112 -17.73 -11.97 22.54
C GLU A 112 -18.09 -10.49 22.69
N PHE A 113 -19.40 -10.19 22.66
CA PHE A 113 -19.93 -8.85 22.87
C PHE A 113 -20.94 -8.92 24.02
N ASP A 114 -20.72 -8.12 25.06
CA ASP A 114 -21.55 -8.11 26.27
C ASP A 114 -21.79 -9.48 26.92
N GLY A 115 -20.81 -10.39 26.84
CA GLY A 115 -20.87 -11.74 27.41
C GLY A 115 -21.65 -12.75 26.56
N GLU A 116 -22.11 -12.37 25.36
CA GLU A 116 -22.68 -13.28 24.37
C GLU A 116 -21.74 -13.49 23.17
N PHE A 117 -21.68 -14.73 22.66
CA PHE A 117 -20.94 -15.01 21.44
C PHE A 117 -21.78 -14.64 20.22
N VAL A 118 -21.38 -13.59 19.53
CA VAL A 118 -21.98 -13.14 18.28
C VAL A 118 -21.09 -13.57 17.11
N LEU A 119 -21.70 -14.14 16.07
CA LEU A 119 -21.02 -14.44 14.81
C LEU A 119 -20.93 -13.14 14.00
N LYS A 120 -19.71 -12.62 13.81
CA LYS A 120 -19.45 -11.48 12.92
C LYS A 120 -18.75 -11.97 11.65
N GLU A 121 -19.25 -11.54 10.49
CA GLU A 121 -18.52 -11.70 9.23
C GLU A 121 -17.51 -10.58 9.08
N ILE A 122 -16.23 -10.92 8.96
CA ILE A 122 -15.15 -9.98 8.69
C ILE A 122 -14.59 -10.18 7.29
N PRO A 123 -13.95 -9.15 6.70
CA PRO A 123 -13.23 -9.32 5.44
C PRO A 123 -12.17 -10.42 5.56
N ASN A 124 -11.96 -11.17 4.48
CA ASN A 124 -10.95 -12.24 4.47
C ASN A 124 -9.57 -11.68 4.87
N LEU A 125 -9.00 -12.18 5.97
CA LEU A 125 -7.78 -11.60 6.51
C LEU A 125 -6.59 -11.84 5.58
N PHE A 126 -6.53 -13.02 4.98
CA PHE A 126 -5.47 -13.39 4.05
C PHE A 126 -5.47 -12.51 2.79
N CYS A 127 -6.64 -12.31 2.17
CA CYS A 127 -6.79 -11.44 1.01
C CYS A 127 -6.51 -9.98 1.36
N SER A 128 -6.97 -9.51 2.52
CA SER A 128 -6.77 -8.13 3.00
C SER A 128 -5.28 -7.83 3.21
N ILE A 129 -4.58 -8.67 3.98
CA ILE A 129 -3.15 -8.48 4.28
C ILE A 129 -2.30 -8.63 3.01
N SER A 130 -2.57 -9.65 2.20
CA SER A 130 -1.81 -9.89 0.97
C SER A 130 -2.00 -8.76 -0.04
N GLY A 131 -3.24 -8.30 -0.23
CA GLY A 131 -3.56 -7.16 -1.09
C GLY A 131 -2.89 -5.88 -0.60
N TRP A 132 -2.95 -5.60 0.70
CA TRP A 132 -2.31 -4.44 1.34
C TRP A 132 -0.80 -4.41 1.09
N ILE A 133 -0.10 -5.51 1.39
CA ILE A 133 1.34 -5.62 1.20
C ILE A 133 1.70 -5.51 -0.29
N LEU A 134 0.92 -6.15 -1.17
CA LEU A 134 1.18 -6.14 -2.60
C LEU A 134 1.01 -4.73 -3.19
N ILE A 135 0.01 -3.96 -2.76
CA ILE A 135 -0.19 -2.55 -3.13
C ILE A 135 0.97 -1.70 -2.60
N ALA A 136 1.35 -1.86 -1.33
CA ALA A 136 2.46 -1.14 -0.72
C ALA A 136 3.76 -1.36 -1.50
N PHE A 137 4.12 -2.63 -1.71
CA PHE A 137 5.32 -3.01 -2.43
C PHE A 137 5.28 -2.48 -3.88
N SER A 138 4.16 -2.65 -4.57
CA SER A 138 4.02 -2.25 -5.97
C SER A 138 4.15 -0.74 -6.15
N THR A 139 3.40 0.05 -5.38
CA THR A 139 3.43 1.53 -5.45
C THR A 139 4.81 2.09 -5.12
N LEU A 140 5.47 1.51 -4.11
CA LEU A 140 6.78 1.95 -3.66
C LEU A 140 7.87 1.67 -4.70
N HIS A 141 7.64 0.70 -5.59
CA HIS A 141 8.57 0.29 -6.64
C HIS A 141 8.12 0.69 -8.05
N ILE A 142 7.16 1.61 -8.19
CA ILE A 142 6.84 2.21 -9.51
C ILE A 142 8.04 3.08 -9.93
N TYR A 143 8.93 2.52 -10.75
CA TYR A 143 10.04 3.27 -11.33
C TYR A 143 9.64 3.93 -12.64
N PRO A 144 10.04 5.19 -12.88
CA PRO A 144 9.86 5.80 -14.18
C PRO A 144 10.63 5.00 -15.24
N PRO A 145 10.07 4.83 -16.45
CA PRO A 145 10.74 4.12 -17.54
C PRO A 145 12.15 4.69 -17.80
N LYS A 146 13.08 3.81 -18.19
CA LYS A 146 14.48 4.19 -18.45
C LYS A 146 14.59 5.34 -19.47
N MET A 147 13.78 5.30 -20.52
CA MET A 147 13.69 6.36 -21.54
C MET A 147 13.34 7.74 -20.96
N VAL A 148 12.40 7.79 -20.01
CA VAL A 148 12.00 9.04 -19.36
C VAL A 148 13.11 9.54 -18.44
N THR A 149 13.72 8.63 -17.68
CA THR A 149 14.83 8.94 -16.78
C THR A 149 16.03 9.51 -17.54
N ASP A 150 16.39 8.91 -18.68
CA ASP A 150 17.52 9.34 -19.50
C ASP A 150 17.27 10.69 -20.17
N ARG A 151 16.03 10.96 -20.62
CA ARG A 151 15.64 12.27 -21.16
C ARG A 151 15.72 13.37 -20.10
N LEU A 152 15.18 13.12 -18.90
CA LEU A 152 15.23 14.10 -17.80
C LEU A 152 16.67 14.41 -17.39
N GLN A 153 17.53 13.39 -17.27
CA GLN A 153 18.94 13.60 -16.95
C GLN A 153 19.68 14.47 -17.98
N LYS A 154 19.34 14.37 -19.27
CA LYS A 154 19.91 15.23 -20.32
C LYS A 154 19.49 16.69 -20.18
N VAL A 155 18.24 16.96 -19.80
CA VAL A 155 17.73 18.32 -19.57
C VAL A 155 18.42 18.96 -18.35
N PHE A 156 18.53 18.23 -17.25
CA PHE A 156 19.17 18.73 -16.02
C PHE A 156 20.70 18.89 -16.12
N ARG A 157 21.36 18.18 -17.04
CA ARG A 157 22.81 18.35 -17.33
C ARG A 157 23.14 19.52 -18.27
N LYS A 158 22.14 20.04 -19.00
CA LYS A 158 22.31 21.16 -19.94
C LYS A 158 22.09 22.53 -19.30
N LYS A 159 21.77 22.58 -18.01
CA LYS A 159 21.85 23.76 -17.15
C LYS A 159 23.04 23.61 -16.23
#